data_AF-B6ZL18-F1
#
_entry.id   AF-B6ZL18-F1
#
_cell.length_a   1.000
_cell.length_b   1.000
_cell.length_c   1.000
_cell.angle_alpha   90.00
_cell.angle_beta   90.00
_cell.angle_gamma   90.00
#
_symmetry.space_group_name_H-M   'P 1'
#
loop_
_entity.id
_entity.type
_entity.pdbx_description
1 polymer ?
#
loop_
_entity_poly.entity_id
_entity_poly.type
_entity_poly.pdbx_seq_one_letter_code
_entity_poly.pdbx_strand_id
1 'polypeptide(L)'
;LKITTLDGAKFLHDGGFDSTGRYFLVAANASNKIAVVDTKEDKMAAIVNVGKTPHPGRGANFVHPKFGPVWATGHLGDDSISLIGTDPVKHKAQAWKVVATLKGQGGGSLFIKTHPHSRNLWVDTALNPDPKVSQSVAVYNIDNLDKGFEMIPIAEWAGLGEGAKRVVQPEYNKAGDEVWFSVWSAKNQESAIVVVDDKTRKLKAVIKDPRLITPTGKFN
;
A
#
# COMPACT_ATOMS: atom_id res chain seq x y z
N LEU A 1 8.87 4.02 -32.93
CA LEU A 1 8.76 4.32 -31.49
C LEU A 1 8.40 5.80 -31.36
N LYS A 2 7.27 6.16 -30.72
CA LYS A 2 6.95 7.55 -30.38
C LYS A 2 7.51 7.82 -28.98
N ILE A 3 8.23 8.92 -28.79
CA ILE A 3 8.75 9.36 -27.50
C ILE A 3 8.04 10.66 -27.14
N THR A 4 7.56 10.77 -25.91
CA THR A 4 6.97 12.00 -25.38
C THR A 4 7.60 12.28 -24.03
N THR A 5 8.12 13.49 -23.86
CA THR A 5 8.73 13.95 -22.62
C THR A 5 7.70 14.75 -21.84
N LEU A 6 7.51 14.39 -20.57
CA LEU A 6 6.55 15.04 -19.67
C LEU A 6 7.27 15.67 -18.49
N ASP A 7 6.92 16.92 -18.19
CA ASP A 7 7.45 17.64 -17.04
C ASP A 7 6.76 17.17 -15.75
N GLY A 8 7.22 16.03 -15.24
CA GLY A 8 6.84 15.51 -13.94
C GLY A 8 7.50 16.26 -12.77
N ALA A 9 7.19 15.86 -11.55
CA ALA A 9 7.92 16.30 -10.37
C ALA A 9 9.29 15.59 -10.26
N LYS A 10 10.27 16.24 -9.62
CA LYS A 10 11.60 15.65 -9.38
C LYS A 10 11.51 14.46 -8.43
N PHE A 11 12.43 13.50 -8.61
CA PHE A 11 12.57 12.30 -7.78
C PHE A 11 11.42 11.29 -7.94
N LEU A 12 11.04 11.02 -9.20
CA LEU A 12 10.13 9.92 -9.52
C LEU A 12 10.71 8.59 -9.04
N HIS A 13 9.84 7.76 -8.45
CA HIS A 13 10.22 6.49 -7.85
C HIS A 13 9.25 5.38 -8.32
N ASP A 14 8.29 5.00 -7.49
CA ASP A 14 7.33 3.92 -7.70
C ASP A 14 5.92 4.46 -7.96
N GLY A 15 5.06 3.61 -8.53
CA GLY A 15 3.71 3.99 -8.94
C GLY A 15 2.91 2.84 -9.50
N GLY A 16 1.63 3.10 -9.77
CA GLY A 16 0.74 2.13 -10.38
C GLY A 16 -0.41 2.79 -11.12
N PHE A 17 -1.12 1.97 -11.89
CA PHE A 17 -2.30 2.43 -12.60
C PHE A 17 -3.49 2.62 -11.66
N ASP A 18 -4.34 3.57 -12.01
CA ASP A 18 -5.69 3.64 -11.48
C ASP A 18 -6.50 2.39 -11.86
N SER A 19 -7.69 2.24 -11.27
CA SER A 19 -8.57 1.09 -11.51
C SER A 19 -8.94 0.84 -12.98
N THR A 20 -8.85 1.86 -13.84
CA THR A 20 -9.18 1.74 -15.27
C THR A 20 -8.00 1.33 -16.14
N GLY A 21 -6.78 1.31 -15.60
CA GLY A 21 -5.56 1.05 -16.37
C GLY A 21 -5.11 2.21 -17.27
N ARG A 22 -5.72 3.41 -17.14
CA ARG A 22 -5.44 4.56 -18.02
C ARG A 22 -4.49 5.57 -17.40
N TYR A 23 -4.66 5.85 -16.11
CA TYR A 23 -3.87 6.89 -15.45
C TYR A 23 -2.78 6.22 -14.63
N PHE A 24 -1.53 6.59 -14.90
CA PHE A 24 -0.40 6.12 -14.11
C PHE A 24 -0.10 7.14 -13.01
N LEU A 25 -0.27 6.74 -11.76
CA LEU A 25 0.02 7.54 -10.57
C LEU A 25 1.39 7.15 -10.03
N VAL A 26 2.34 8.08 -10.06
CA VAL A 26 3.73 7.84 -9.66
C VAL A 26 4.18 8.82 -8.58
N ALA A 27 4.81 8.30 -7.55
CA ALA A 27 5.37 9.07 -6.45
C ALA A 27 6.64 9.81 -6.90
N ALA A 28 6.63 11.12 -6.68
CA ALA A 28 7.82 11.96 -6.63
C ALA A 28 8.19 12.13 -5.15
N ASN A 29 8.79 11.09 -4.57
CA ASN A 29 8.77 10.86 -3.12
C ASN A 29 9.44 12.00 -2.33
N ALA A 30 10.65 12.42 -2.68
CA ALA A 30 11.37 13.50 -2.02
C ALA A 30 10.72 14.89 -2.28
N SER A 31 9.76 14.96 -3.21
CA SER A 31 8.98 16.17 -3.50
C SER A 31 7.60 16.18 -2.81
N ASN A 32 7.22 15.12 -2.06
CA ASN A 32 5.90 14.95 -1.43
C ASN A 32 4.72 15.11 -2.42
N LYS A 33 4.88 14.55 -3.62
CA LYS A 33 3.91 14.68 -4.72
C LYS A 33 3.61 13.34 -5.37
N ILE A 34 2.40 13.22 -5.92
CA ILE A 34 2.01 12.18 -6.89
C ILE A 34 1.81 12.85 -8.25
N ALA A 35 2.60 12.46 -9.24
CA ALA A 35 2.39 12.85 -10.63
C ALA A 35 1.40 11.87 -11.28
N VAL A 36 0.42 12.41 -12.00
CA VAL A 36 -0.61 11.63 -12.70
C VAL A 36 -0.41 11.79 -14.20
N VAL A 37 -0.12 10.69 -14.88
CA VAL A 37 0.06 10.64 -16.33
C VAL A 37 -1.19 10.04 -16.97
N ASP A 38 -1.78 10.73 -17.94
CA ASP A 38 -2.80 10.15 -18.83
C ASP A 38 -2.08 9.40 -19.95
N THR A 39 -2.03 8.07 -19.88
CA THR A 39 -1.30 7.26 -20.86
C THR A 39 -2.01 7.14 -22.19
N LYS A 40 -3.30 7.53 -22.26
CA LYS A 40 -4.04 7.56 -23.53
C LYS A 40 -3.71 8.81 -24.34
N GLU A 41 -3.54 9.94 -23.65
CA GLU A 41 -3.32 11.25 -24.28
C GLU A 41 -1.85 11.70 -24.26
N ASP A 42 -0.95 10.84 -23.75
CA ASP A 42 0.48 11.13 -23.58
C ASP A 42 0.75 12.48 -22.88
N LYS A 43 0.08 12.76 -21.75
CA LYS A 43 0.20 14.05 -21.05
C LYS A 43 0.14 13.96 -19.54
N MET A 44 0.64 15.00 -18.87
CA MET A 44 0.40 15.22 -17.44
C MET A 44 -1.07 15.58 -17.20
N ALA A 45 -1.77 14.74 -16.44
CA ALA A 45 -3.13 15.03 -15.98
C ALA A 45 -3.11 15.93 -14.74
N ALA A 46 -2.18 15.69 -13.81
CA ALA A 46 -2.05 16.47 -12.58
C ALA A 46 -0.73 16.22 -11.85
N ILE A 47 -0.41 17.11 -10.91
CA ILE A 47 0.59 16.90 -9.86
C ILE A 47 -0.09 17.19 -8.52
N VAL A 48 -0.23 16.17 -7.69
CA VAL A 48 -1.02 16.20 -6.45
C VAL A 48 -0.07 16.26 -5.26
N ASN A 49 -0.26 17.22 -4.34
CA ASN A 49 0.48 17.25 -3.08
C ASN A 49 -0.10 16.21 -2.11
N VAL A 50 0.76 15.50 -1.41
CA VAL A 50 0.41 14.47 -0.41
C VAL A 50 1.26 14.63 0.85
N GLY A 51 1.20 13.66 1.76
CA GLY A 51 2.06 13.60 2.95
C GLY A 51 3.54 13.44 2.62
N LYS A 52 4.35 13.26 3.66
CA LYS A 52 5.81 13.26 3.58
C LYS A 52 6.35 11.94 3.04
N THR A 53 7.07 12.00 1.92
CA THR A 53 7.72 10.85 1.29
C THR A 53 6.72 9.71 0.98
N PRO A 54 5.78 9.93 0.04
CA PRO A 54 4.86 8.89 -0.38
C PRO A 54 5.62 7.68 -0.94
N HIS A 55 5.20 6.48 -0.56
CA HIS A 55 5.80 5.23 -0.99
C HIS A 55 4.69 4.18 -1.23
N PRO A 56 4.02 4.23 -2.41
CA PRO A 56 2.85 3.41 -2.68
C PRO A 56 3.14 1.94 -3.03
N GLY A 57 4.36 1.61 -3.47
CA GLY A 57 4.56 0.48 -4.37
C GLY A 57 3.76 0.70 -5.66
N ARG A 58 2.74 -0.13 -5.90
CA ARG A 58 1.74 0.08 -6.97
C ARG A 58 0.53 0.90 -6.51
N GLY A 59 0.42 1.16 -5.21
CA GLY A 59 -0.76 1.74 -4.56
C GLY A 59 -1.93 0.76 -4.45
N ALA A 60 -3.06 1.28 -3.98
CA ALA A 60 -4.29 0.51 -3.79
C ALA A 60 -5.49 1.23 -4.38
N ASN A 61 -6.21 0.58 -5.29
CA ASN A 61 -7.42 1.11 -5.91
C ASN A 61 -8.67 0.54 -5.23
N PHE A 62 -9.64 1.39 -4.91
CA PHE A 62 -10.97 0.96 -4.44
C PHE A 62 -12.02 2.04 -4.70
N VAL A 63 -13.30 1.69 -4.51
CA VAL A 63 -14.40 2.66 -4.59
C VAL A 63 -14.70 3.16 -3.18
N HIS A 64 -14.43 4.44 -2.93
CA HIS A 64 -14.78 5.09 -1.68
C HIS A 64 -16.30 5.39 -1.64
N PRO A 65 -17.03 5.06 -0.54
CA PRO A 65 -18.48 5.22 -0.47
C PRO A 65 -19.00 6.62 -0.81
N LYS A 66 -18.24 7.66 -0.43
CA LYS A 66 -18.57 9.08 -0.67
C LYS A 66 -17.94 9.69 -1.93
N PHE A 67 -16.76 9.23 -2.35
CA PHE A 67 -15.92 9.96 -3.32
C PHE A 67 -15.77 9.24 -4.66
N GLY A 68 -16.31 8.02 -4.78
CA GLY A 68 -16.14 7.21 -5.98
C GLY A 68 -14.76 6.54 -6.06
N PRO A 69 -14.28 6.20 -7.26
CA PRO A 69 -12.97 5.57 -7.44
C PRO A 69 -11.83 6.42 -6.88
N VAL A 70 -10.99 5.79 -6.06
CA VAL A 70 -9.79 6.39 -5.48
C VAL A 70 -8.59 5.46 -5.63
N TRP A 71 -7.41 6.07 -5.64
CA TRP A 71 -6.11 5.40 -5.50
C TRP A 71 -5.43 5.89 -4.22
N ALA A 72 -4.82 4.98 -3.47
CA ALA A 72 -4.27 5.24 -2.15
C ALA A 72 -2.76 5.01 -2.06
N THR A 73 -2.08 5.83 -1.25
CA THR A 73 -0.66 5.69 -0.90
C THR A 73 -0.44 5.85 0.60
N GLY A 74 0.42 5.00 1.17
CA GLY A 74 1.06 5.22 2.46
C GLY A 74 2.29 6.11 2.34
N HIS A 75 2.88 6.47 3.48
CA HIS A 75 4.01 7.39 3.56
C HIS A 75 5.13 6.82 4.44
N LEU A 76 6.36 7.07 4.00
CA LEU A 76 7.55 6.73 4.77
C LEU A 76 7.80 7.79 5.86
N GLY A 77 7.56 9.05 5.54
CA GLY A 77 7.98 10.19 6.36
C GLY A 77 6.98 10.64 7.43
N ASP A 78 5.73 10.18 7.38
CA ASP A 78 4.68 10.45 8.37
C ASP A 78 3.64 9.32 8.41
N ASP A 79 2.65 9.45 9.30
CA ASP A 79 1.62 8.43 9.54
C ASP A 79 0.38 8.58 8.63
N SER A 80 0.42 9.42 7.61
CA SER A 80 -0.73 9.68 6.76
C SER A 80 -0.93 8.61 5.69
N ILE A 81 -2.16 8.44 5.22
CA ILE A 81 -2.50 7.68 4.01
C ILE A 81 -3.37 8.60 3.16
N SER A 82 -2.90 8.95 1.97
CA SER A 82 -3.63 9.86 1.07
C SER A 82 -4.51 9.08 0.11
N LEU A 83 -5.80 9.45 0.01
CA LEU A 83 -6.74 8.92 -0.99
C LEU A 83 -6.94 9.96 -2.09
N ILE A 84 -6.60 9.62 -3.32
CA ILE A 84 -6.68 10.51 -4.48
C ILE A 84 -7.84 10.07 -5.38
N GLY A 85 -8.75 10.98 -5.72
CA GLY A 85 -9.84 10.69 -6.67
C GLY A 85 -9.32 10.44 -8.10
N THR A 86 -9.78 9.38 -8.75
CA THR A 86 -9.24 8.92 -10.05
C THR A 86 -10.24 8.89 -11.21
N ASP A 87 -11.46 9.38 -11.01
CA ASP A 87 -12.50 9.39 -12.06
C ASP A 87 -12.82 10.81 -12.55
N PRO A 88 -12.10 11.33 -13.57
CA PRO A 88 -12.36 12.64 -14.16
C PRO A 88 -13.63 12.69 -15.03
N VAL A 89 -14.37 11.58 -15.20
CA VAL A 89 -15.58 11.56 -16.03
C VAL A 89 -16.83 11.75 -15.17
N LYS A 90 -17.03 10.88 -14.17
CA LYS A 90 -18.23 10.91 -13.32
C LYS A 90 -18.00 11.65 -11.99
N HIS A 91 -16.77 11.71 -11.50
CA HIS A 91 -16.39 12.33 -10.22
C HIS A 91 -15.44 13.51 -10.43
N LYS A 92 -15.80 14.41 -11.36
CA LYS A 92 -14.99 15.57 -11.80
C LYS A 92 -14.51 16.46 -10.65
N ALA A 93 -15.32 16.64 -9.61
CA ALA A 93 -14.98 17.50 -8.48
C ALA A 93 -13.85 16.91 -7.62
N GLN A 94 -13.72 15.57 -7.62
CA GLN A 94 -12.78 14.77 -6.83
C GLN A 94 -11.50 14.42 -7.60
N ALA A 95 -11.58 14.36 -8.92
CA ALA A 95 -10.48 13.91 -9.75
C ALA A 95 -9.20 14.71 -9.50
N TRP A 96 -8.11 13.97 -9.26
CA TRP A 96 -6.75 14.49 -9.03
C TRP A 96 -6.60 15.38 -7.79
N LYS A 97 -7.42 15.14 -6.78
CA LYS A 97 -7.31 15.77 -5.47
C LYS A 97 -7.19 14.70 -4.39
N VAL A 98 -6.47 15.02 -3.32
CA VAL A 98 -6.58 14.27 -2.07
C VAL A 98 -7.99 14.51 -1.53
N VAL A 99 -8.85 13.50 -1.59
CA VAL A 99 -10.25 13.59 -1.16
C VAL A 99 -10.44 13.22 0.31
N ALA A 100 -9.50 12.44 0.85
CA ALA A 100 -9.42 12.09 2.26
C ALA A 100 -7.99 11.72 2.63
N THR A 101 -7.67 11.91 3.91
CA THR A 101 -6.42 11.46 4.52
C THR A 101 -6.76 10.60 5.72
N LEU A 102 -6.30 9.34 5.72
CA LEU A 102 -6.46 8.44 6.86
C LEU A 102 -5.20 8.52 7.75
N LYS A 103 -5.37 8.21 9.04
CA LYS A 103 -4.27 8.12 10.00
C LYS A 103 -3.86 6.66 10.22
N GLY A 104 -2.60 6.35 9.91
CA GLY A 104 -1.93 5.06 10.10
C GLY A 104 -1.28 4.88 11.46
N GLN A 105 -0.56 3.76 11.60
CA GLN A 105 0.12 3.38 12.85
C GLN A 105 1.31 4.28 13.17
N GLY A 106 1.89 4.90 12.14
CA GLY A 106 3.13 5.65 12.20
C GLY A 106 3.76 5.78 10.82
N GLY A 107 4.88 6.49 10.74
CA GLY A 107 5.72 6.49 9.53
C GLY A 107 6.42 5.15 9.30
N GLY A 108 7.13 5.07 8.18
CA GLY A 108 7.87 3.86 7.79
C GLY A 108 7.06 2.85 6.96
N SER A 109 5.92 3.25 6.41
CA SER A 109 5.16 2.41 5.47
C SER A 109 5.88 2.31 4.14
N LEU A 110 5.86 1.11 3.55
CA LEU A 110 6.42 0.81 2.22
C LEU A 110 5.33 0.38 1.24
N PHE A 111 4.29 -0.31 1.72
CA PHE A 111 3.26 -0.86 0.85
C PHE A 111 1.86 -0.71 1.46
N ILE A 112 0.93 -0.43 0.55
CA ILE A 112 -0.51 -0.43 0.77
C ILE A 112 -1.16 -1.39 -0.22
N LYS A 113 -2.21 -2.10 0.20
CA LYS A 113 -2.86 -3.10 -0.66
C LYS A 113 -4.35 -3.29 -0.36
N THR A 114 -5.11 -3.52 -1.41
CA THR A 114 -6.48 -4.04 -1.37
C THR A 114 -6.71 -4.94 -2.59
N HIS A 115 -7.90 -5.50 -2.73
CA HIS A 115 -8.32 -6.34 -3.83
C HIS A 115 -9.80 -6.07 -4.20
N PRO A 116 -10.23 -6.17 -5.47
CA PRO A 116 -11.64 -5.94 -5.86
C PRO A 116 -12.67 -6.80 -5.11
N HIS A 117 -12.27 -7.98 -4.64
CA HIS A 117 -13.11 -8.89 -3.84
C HIS A 117 -12.98 -8.71 -2.32
N SER A 118 -12.13 -7.78 -1.88
CA SER A 118 -11.92 -7.46 -0.48
C SER A 118 -12.70 -6.20 -0.05
N ARG A 119 -12.91 -6.06 1.25
CA ARG A 119 -13.32 -4.82 1.92
C ARG A 119 -12.23 -4.25 2.83
N ASN A 120 -11.03 -4.81 2.76
CA ASN A 120 -9.90 -4.43 3.59
C ASN A 120 -8.89 -3.58 2.82
N LEU A 121 -8.39 -2.55 3.49
CA LEU A 121 -7.20 -1.82 3.06
C LEU A 121 -6.07 -2.13 4.04
N TRP A 122 -5.03 -2.80 3.57
CA TRP A 122 -3.89 -3.24 4.36
C TRP A 122 -2.72 -2.28 4.18
N VAL A 123 -2.08 -1.87 5.28
CA VAL A 123 -0.94 -0.94 5.27
C VAL A 123 0.14 -1.47 6.19
N ASP A 124 1.34 -1.70 5.65
CA ASP A 124 2.50 -2.06 6.46
C ASP A 124 3.20 -0.83 7.05
N THR A 125 4.09 -1.07 8.01
CA THR A 125 4.97 -0.06 8.62
C THR A 125 6.38 -0.62 8.80
N ALA A 126 6.87 -1.28 7.75
CA ALA A 126 8.09 -2.08 7.77
C ALA A 126 9.32 -1.34 8.33
N LEU A 127 9.44 -0.04 8.05
CA LEU A 127 10.59 0.79 8.45
C LEU A 127 10.34 1.64 9.71
N ASN A 128 9.21 1.43 10.40
CA ASN A 128 8.98 2.09 11.67
C ASN A 128 10.06 1.69 12.71
N PRO A 129 10.53 2.62 13.56
CA PRO A 129 11.52 2.31 14.58
C PRO A 129 10.96 1.52 15.76
N ASP A 130 9.64 1.58 16.04
CA ASP A 130 9.01 0.79 17.08
C ASP A 130 8.81 -0.66 16.59
N PRO A 131 9.38 -1.67 17.28
CA PRO A 131 9.16 -3.07 16.95
C PRO A 131 7.68 -3.45 16.92
N LYS A 132 6.85 -2.96 17.84
CA LYS A 132 5.40 -3.30 17.87
C LYS A 132 4.68 -2.85 16.60
N VAL A 133 5.10 -1.72 16.04
CA VAL A 133 4.52 -1.14 14.81
C VAL A 133 5.12 -1.79 13.57
N SER A 134 6.43 -2.02 13.52
CA SER A 134 7.07 -2.67 12.36
C SER A 134 6.81 -4.18 12.26
N GLN A 135 6.35 -4.81 13.34
CA GLN A 135 5.98 -6.23 13.42
C GLN A 135 4.47 -6.49 13.22
N SER A 136 3.69 -5.45 12.94
CA SER A 136 2.24 -5.51 12.72
C SER A 136 1.84 -4.81 11.43
N VAL A 137 0.57 -4.92 11.07
CA VAL A 137 -0.03 -4.19 9.93
C VAL A 137 -1.35 -3.56 10.35
N ALA A 138 -1.66 -2.41 9.75
CA ALA A 138 -2.96 -1.77 9.89
C ALA A 138 -3.94 -2.36 8.87
N VAL A 139 -5.18 -2.60 9.28
CA VAL A 139 -6.28 -2.93 8.38
C VAL A 139 -7.49 -2.04 8.60
N TYR A 140 -7.95 -1.39 7.53
CA TYR A 140 -9.15 -0.56 7.54
C TYR A 140 -10.30 -1.30 6.87
N ASN A 141 -11.53 -1.03 7.33
CA ASN A 141 -12.73 -1.38 6.58
C ASN A 141 -13.04 -0.28 5.56
N ILE A 142 -12.96 -0.58 4.26
CA ILE A 142 -13.23 0.38 3.18
C ILE A 142 -14.66 0.93 3.24
N ASP A 143 -15.62 0.15 3.75
CA ASP A 143 -17.01 0.57 3.88
C ASP A 143 -17.22 1.51 5.10
N ASN A 144 -16.25 1.62 6.01
CA ASN A 144 -16.30 2.49 7.19
C ASN A 144 -14.89 2.91 7.63
N LEU A 145 -14.26 3.77 6.83
CA LEU A 145 -12.89 4.25 7.09
C LEU A 145 -12.79 5.14 8.33
N ASP A 146 -13.89 5.80 8.73
CA ASP A 146 -13.96 6.67 9.91
C ASP A 146 -13.81 5.89 11.23
N LYS A 147 -14.05 4.58 11.21
CA LYS A 147 -13.81 3.70 12.37
C LYS A 147 -12.32 3.63 12.74
N GLY A 148 -11.42 3.95 11.81
CA GLY A 148 -9.98 3.75 11.97
C GLY A 148 -9.54 2.31 11.68
N PHE A 149 -8.27 2.03 11.94
CA PHE A 149 -7.67 0.72 11.68
C PHE A 149 -7.75 -0.23 12.88
N GLU A 150 -7.70 -1.51 12.57
CA GLU A 150 -7.33 -2.58 13.49
C GLU A 150 -5.86 -2.94 13.26
N MET A 151 -5.13 -3.22 14.33
CA MET A 151 -3.73 -3.66 14.27
C MET A 151 -3.69 -5.19 14.28
N ILE A 152 -3.06 -5.78 13.27
CA ILE A 152 -2.94 -7.24 13.13
C ILE A 152 -1.50 -7.68 13.45
N PRO A 153 -1.30 -8.57 14.44
CA PRO A 153 0.04 -8.89 14.97
C PRO A 153 0.74 -9.98 14.12
N ILE A 154 1.08 -9.64 12.88
CA ILE A 154 1.60 -10.59 11.89
C ILE A 154 2.88 -11.29 12.34
N ALA A 155 3.87 -10.58 12.88
CA ALA A 155 5.11 -11.23 13.31
C ALA A 155 4.92 -12.12 14.56
N GLU A 156 3.95 -11.79 15.42
CA GLU A 156 3.58 -12.62 16.57
C GLU A 156 2.98 -13.95 16.06
N TRP A 157 2.04 -13.88 15.11
CA TRP A 157 1.45 -15.06 14.48
C TRP A 157 2.47 -15.94 13.76
N ALA A 158 3.56 -15.35 13.25
CA ALA A 158 4.65 -16.13 12.66
C ALA A 158 5.38 -17.01 13.68
N GLY A 159 5.29 -16.72 14.99
CA GLY A 159 5.92 -17.51 16.05
C GLY A 159 7.42 -17.69 15.82
N LEU A 160 8.13 -16.61 15.50
CA LEU A 160 9.59 -16.59 15.30
C LEU A 160 10.31 -16.18 16.59
N GLY A 161 11.60 -16.51 16.70
CA GLY A 161 12.44 -16.12 17.84
C GLY A 161 12.80 -14.63 17.87
N GLU A 162 13.91 -14.31 18.51
CA GLU A 162 14.42 -12.93 18.59
C GLU A 162 14.79 -12.35 17.22
N GLY A 163 14.86 -11.02 17.14
CA GLY A 163 15.22 -10.30 15.91
C GLY A 163 14.19 -9.27 15.47
N ALA A 164 14.53 -8.54 14.40
CA ALA A 164 13.74 -7.39 13.94
C ALA A 164 12.35 -7.77 13.43
N LYS A 165 12.22 -8.88 12.67
CA LYS A 165 10.95 -9.44 12.16
C LYS A 165 10.05 -8.41 11.47
N ARG A 166 10.61 -7.54 10.63
CA ARG A 166 9.87 -6.46 9.99
C ARG A 166 8.84 -7.04 9.03
N VAL A 167 7.58 -6.65 9.17
CA VAL A 167 6.49 -7.13 8.34
C VAL A 167 6.38 -6.24 7.11
N VAL A 168 6.38 -6.85 5.92
CA VAL A 168 6.43 -6.10 4.66
C VAL A 168 5.58 -6.70 3.56
N GLN A 169 4.99 -5.79 2.78
CA GLN A 169 4.31 -6.00 1.51
C GLN A 169 3.14 -7.00 1.60
N PRO A 170 1.91 -6.54 1.93
CA PRO A 170 0.72 -7.36 1.71
C PRO A 170 0.57 -7.69 0.22
N GLU A 171 0.35 -8.96 -0.12
CA GLU A 171 0.04 -9.41 -1.48
C GLU A 171 -1.11 -10.43 -1.43
N TYR A 172 -2.13 -10.23 -2.28
CA TYR A 172 -3.26 -11.15 -2.34
C TYR A 172 -2.97 -12.37 -3.19
N ASN A 173 -3.66 -13.47 -2.91
CA ASN A 173 -3.80 -14.56 -3.88
C ASN A 173 -4.76 -14.18 -5.02
N LYS A 174 -4.86 -15.04 -6.04
CA LYS A 174 -5.72 -14.81 -7.22
C LYS A 174 -7.21 -14.62 -6.88
N ALA A 175 -7.71 -15.32 -5.87
CA ALA A 175 -9.12 -15.25 -5.48
C ALA A 175 -9.44 -13.97 -4.69
N GLY A 176 -8.43 -13.34 -4.09
CA GLY A 176 -8.62 -12.17 -3.24
C GLY A 176 -9.17 -12.48 -1.85
N ASP A 177 -9.12 -13.73 -1.42
CA ASP A 177 -9.62 -14.21 -0.12
C ASP A 177 -8.49 -14.49 0.89
N GLU A 178 -7.24 -14.43 0.44
CA GLU A 178 -6.05 -14.50 1.27
C GLU A 178 -5.13 -13.32 0.99
N VAL A 179 -4.52 -12.80 2.06
CA VAL A 179 -3.45 -11.80 1.97
C VAL A 179 -2.21 -12.30 2.69
N TRP A 180 -1.07 -12.21 2.01
CA TRP A 180 0.20 -12.80 2.40
C TRP A 180 1.18 -11.71 2.80
N PHE A 181 1.92 -11.92 3.88
CA PHE A 181 2.90 -10.98 4.42
C PHE A 181 4.25 -11.65 4.60
N SER A 182 5.33 -10.98 4.24
CA SER A 182 6.68 -11.45 4.59
C SER A 182 7.02 -10.95 5.99
N VAL A 183 7.49 -11.85 6.85
CA VAL A 183 8.12 -11.50 8.12
C VAL A 183 9.63 -11.57 7.91
N TRP A 184 10.22 -10.41 7.62
CA TRP A 184 11.59 -10.25 7.18
C TRP A 184 12.54 -10.10 8.37
N SER A 185 13.34 -11.15 8.61
CA SER A 185 14.41 -11.18 9.61
C SER A 185 15.80 -11.09 8.95
N ALA A 186 16.85 -10.99 9.77
CA ALA A 186 18.23 -11.04 9.28
C ALA A 186 18.56 -12.40 8.64
N LYS A 187 19.58 -12.45 7.78
CA LYS A 187 19.98 -13.67 7.05
C LYS A 187 20.27 -14.89 7.95
N ASN A 188 20.76 -14.63 9.16
CA ASN A 188 21.09 -15.64 10.17
C ASN A 188 19.94 -15.89 11.18
N GLN A 189 18.74 -15.42 10.90
CA GLN A 189 17.55 -15.58 11.74
C GLN A 189 16.41 -16.19 10.93
N GLU A 190 15.50 -16.91 11.61
CA GLU A 190 14.32 -17.46 10.94
C GLU A 190 13.40 -16.34 10.42
N SER A 191 12.81 -16.60 9.27
CA SER A 191 11.80 -15.77 8.62
C SER A 191 10.56 -16.61 8.31
N ALA A 192 9.46 -15.95 7.94
CA ALA A 192 8.24 -16.64 7.56
C ALA A 192 7.45 -15.86 6.51
N ILE A 193 6.52 -16.53 5.85
CA ILE A 193 5.38 -15.89 5.19
C ILE A 193 4.13 -16.20 6.01
N VAL A 194 3.37 -15.18 6.40
CA VAL A 194 2.10 -15.33 7.11
C VAL A 194 0.97 -15.11 6.13
N VAL A 195 0.02 -16.05 6.09
CA VAL A 195 -1.20 -15.97 5.29
C VAL A 195 -2.36 -15.66 6.22
N VAL A 196 -3.12 -14.62 5.87
CA VAL A 196 -4.30 -14.18 6.61
C VAL A 196 -5.52 -14.42 5.74
N ASP A 197 -6.57 -14.98 6.35
CA ASP A 197 -7.90 -15.05 5.75
C ASP A 197 -8.50 -13.64 5.70
N ASP A 198 -8.71 -13.09 4.50
CA ASP A 198 -9.08 -11.68 4.34
C ASP A 198 -10.45 -11.37 4.95
N LYS A 199 -11.41 -12.29 4.81
CA LYS A 199 -12.78 -12.09 5.28
C LYS A 199 -12.85 -12.00 6.81
N THR A 200 -12.11 -12.86 7.50
CA THR A 200 -12.14 -12.95 8.97
C THR A 200 -11.02 -12.16 9.63
N ARG A 201 -10.01 -11.73 8.86
CA ARG A 201 -8.75 -11.11 9.33
C ARG A 201 -8.01 -11.99 10.33
N LYS A 202 -8.14 -13.30 10.23
CA LYS A 202 -7.50 -14.27 11.14
C LYS A 202 -6.33 -14.97 10.46
N LEU A 203 -5.38 -15.44 11.27
CA LEU A 203 -4.30 -16.31 10.82
C LEU A 203 -4.89 -17.53 10.09
N LYS A 204 -4.43 -17.76 8.86
CA LYS A 204 -4.79 -18.93 8.05
C LYS A 204 -3.65 -19.93 7.98
N ALA A 205 -2.43 -19.46 7.74
CA ALA A 205 -1.24 -20.32 7.68
C ALA A 205 0.05 -19.53 7.98
N VAL A 206 1.09 -20.27 8.37
CA VAL A 206 2.47 -19.76 8.47
C VAL A 206 3.37 -20.68 7.66
N ILE A 207 4.07 -20.13 6.69
CA ILE A 207 5.02 -20.84 5.84
C ILE A 207 6.42 -20.57 6.41
N LYS A 208 7.08 -21.62 6.87
CA LYS A 208 8.49 -21.63 7.29
C LYS A 208 9.22 -22.71 6.53
N ASP A 209 10.45 -22.42 6.11
CA ASP A 209 11.33 -23.37 5.45
C ASP A 209 12.77 -22.91 5.66
N PRO A 210 13.74 -23.81 5.94
CA PRO A 210 15.15 -23.43 6.04
C PRO A 210 15.71 -22.70 4.82
N ARG A 211 15.10 -22.88 3.64
CA ARG A 211 15.45 -22.20 2.39
C ARG A 211 14.84 -20.80 2.29
N LEU A 212 13.85 -20.47 3.12
CA LEU A 212 13.16 -19.16 3.12
C LEU A 212 13.99 -18.11 3.84
N ILE A 213 15.12 -17.75 3.23
CA ILE A 213 16.07 -16.79 3.77
C ILE A 213 15.68 -15.38 3.32
N THR A 214 15.45 -14.47 4.27
CA THR A 214 15.15 -13.05 4.02
C THR A 214 14.03 -12.80 2.98
N PRO A 215 12.82 -13.39 3.14
CA PRO A 215 11.72 -13.16 2.20
C PRO A 215 11.29 -11.68 2.23
N THR A 216 11.12 -11.08 1.04
CA THR A 216 10.72 -9.67 0.88
C THR A 216 9.54 -9.56 -0.08
N GLY A 217 9.79 -9.34 -1.36
CA GLY A 217 8.77 -9.23 -2.41
C GLY A 217 8.08 -10.57 -2.70
N LYS A 218 6.76 -10.52 -2.77
CA LYS A 218 5.84 -11.60 -3.17
C LYS A 218 5.01 -11.08 -4.34
N PHE A 219 4.82 -11.91 -5.36
CA PHE A 219 4.06 -11.59 -6.56
C PHE A 219 3.22 -12.82 -6.91
N ASN A 220 1.90 -12.65 -6.91
CA ASN A 220 0.97 -13.71 -7.31
C ASN A 220 0.90 -13.89 -8.82
#